data_AF-A0A6A3F549-F1
#
_entry.id   AF-A0A6A3F549-F1
#
_cell.length_a   1.000
_cell.length_b   1.000
_cell.length_c   1.000
_cell.angle_alpha   90.00
_cell.angle_beta   90.00
_cell.angle_gamma   90.00
#
_symmetry.space_group_name_H-M   'P 1'
#
loop_
_entity.id
_entity.type
_entity.pdbx_description
1 polymer ?
#
loop_
_entity_poly.entity_id
_entity_poly.type
_entity_poly.pdbx_seq_one_letter_code
_entity_poly.pdbx_strand_id
1 'polypeptide(L)'
;MARAPHGSAAKKECEKCHDTISRSNFSKHAKKCSGIKVRESRSDIRKKSWEKNRLKRVGSQRNKRATKFFQEIQDRSHQLPADWQQEPKKSAILESFKVIRVYMERMLEEDPITVSKERTRIEKYRMYLRTTYKDKVCTWERQCQAARDEKLPAIKTMLDKFAEYKECKTLEEFKEAYNARFAEKEKAYEMKAEAKEDQHVKDRQFHEVFGLDSDSE
;
A
#
# COMPACT_ATOMS: atom_id res chain seq x y z
N MET A 1 -64.46 -13.12 20.84
CA MET A 1 -63.89 -12.11 19.92
C MET A 1 -62.48 -11.76 20.38
N ALA A 2 -61.45 -12.06 19.60
CA ALA A 2 -60.06 -11.76 19.95
C ALA A 2 -59.84 -10.23 19.95
N ARG A 3 -59.43 -9.66 21.09
CA ARG A 3 -59.06 -8.24 21.18
C ARG A 3 -57.76 -8.01 20.41
N ALA A 4 -57.74 -6.99 19.55
CA ALA A 4 -56.54 -6.62 18.82
C ALA A 4 -55.41 -6.24 19.78
N PRO A 5 -54.13 -6.55 19.46
CA PRO A 5 -52.99 -6.25 20.32
C PRO A 5 -52.91 -4.75 20.65
N HIS A 6 -52.60 -4.43 21.92
CA HIS A 6 -52.43 -3.04 22.39
C HIS A 6 -51.45 -2.29 21.48
N GLY A 7 -51.92 -1.17 20.89
CA GLY A 7 -51.17 -0.36 19.92
C GLY A 7 -51.59 -0.52 18.46
N SER A 8 -52.46 -1.49 18.15
CA SER A 8 -52.99 -1.67 16.79
C SER A 8 -54.15 -0.70 16.54
N ALA A 9 -53.98 0.24 15.61
CA ALA A 9 -55.06 1.13 15.18
C ALA A 9 -56.20 0.29 14.56
N ALA A 10 -57.41 0.39 15.12
CA ALA A 10 -58.58 -0.30 14.58
C ALA A 10 -58.75 0.03 13.09
N LYS A 11 -58.96 -0.99 12.25
CA LYS A 11 -59.15 -0.86 10.80
C LYS A 11 -60.61 -1.11 10.40
N LYS A 12 -61.03 -0.56 9.27
CA LYS A 12 -62.33 -0.74 8.62
C LYS A 12 -62.10 -0.97 7.13
N GLU A 13 -62.80 -1.93 6.55
CA GLU A 13 -62.76 -2.19 5.10
C GLU A 13 -63.66 -1.19 4.35
N CYS A 14 -63.19 -0.71 3.20
CA CYS A 14 -63.98 0.14 2.32
C CYS A 14 -64.84 -0.71 1.39
N GLU A 15 -66.16 -0.56 1.45
CA GLU A 15 -67.09 -1.30 0.58
C GLU A 15 -66.91 -1.02 -0.92
N LYS A 16 -66.27 0.10 -1.29
CA LYS A 16 -66.12 0.51 -2.68
C LYS A 16 -64.83 0.03 -3.34
N CYS A 17 -63.75 -0.14 -2.58
CA CYS A 17 -62.45 -0.58 -3.11
C CYS A 17 -61.82 -1.76 -2.34
N HIS A 18 -62.53 -2.29 -1.33
CA HIS A 18 -62.11 -3.41 -0.48
C HIS A 18 -60.79 -3.22 0.28
N ASP A 19 -60.25 -2.00 0.30
CA ASP A 19 -59.04 -1.67 1.06
C ASP A 19 -59.32 -1.62 2.57
N THR A 20 -58.46 -2.27 3.37
CA THR A 20 -58.53 -2.22 4.83
C THR A 20 -57.77 -1.01 5.38
N ILE A 21 -58.49 -0.03 5.94
CA ILE A 21 -57.94 1.28 6.30
C ILE A 21 -58.15 1.59 7.77
N SER A 22 -57.22 2.31 8.41
CA SER A 22 -57.39 2.71 9.81
C SER A 22 -58.66 3.55 9.99
N ARG A 23 -59.43 3.31 11.07
CA ARG A 23 -60.68 4.03 11.37
C ARG A 23 -60.45 5.56 11.42
N SER A 24 -59.30 6.00 11.92
CA SER A 24 -58.90 7.41 11.96
C SER A 24 -58.76 8.08 10.58
N ASN A 25 -58.46 7.30 9.53
CA ASN A 25 -58.28 7.80 8.16
C ASN A 25 -59.45 7.42 7.23
N PHE A 26 -60.38 6.57 7.69
CA PHE A 26 -61.47 6.04 6.87
C PHE A 26 -62.37 7.14 6.28
N SER A 27 -62.71 8.19 7.04
CA SER A 27 -63.52 9.31 6.53
C SER A 27 -62.86 10.04 5.34
N LYS A 28 -61.54 10.25 5.42
CA LYS A 28 -60.77 10.85 4.30
C LYS A 28 -60.70 9.91 3.11
N HIS A 29 -60.50 8.62 3.36
CA HIS A 29 -60.49 7.61 2.31
C HIS A 29 -61.85 7.50 1.61
N ALA A 30 -62.96 7.39 2.36
CA ALA A 30 -64.31 7.26 1.81
C ALA A 30 -64.64 8.42 0.87
N LYS A 31 -64.33 9.66 1.27
CA LYS A 31 -64.46 10.85 0.40
C LYS A 31 -63.61 10.74 -0.85
N LYS A 32 -62.35 10.32 -0.73
CA LYS A 32 -61.47 10.16 -1.89
C LYS A 32 -61.93 9.03 -2.83
N CYS A 33 -62.42 7.93 -2.28
CA CYS A 33 -62.93 6.77 -3.00
C CYS A 33 -64.27 7.08 -3.70
N SER A 34 -65.08 7.99 -3.14
CA SER A 34 -66.27 8.54 -3.79
C SER A 34 -65.96 9.63 -4.83
N GLY A 35 -64.69 9.90 -5.13
CA GLY A 35 -64.28 10.91 -6.12
C GLY A 35 -64.31 12.35 -5.59
N ILE A 36 -64.58 12.55 -4.30
CA ILE A 36 -64.57 13.89 -3.67
C ILE A 36 -63.12 14.30 -3.44
N LYS A 37 -62.76 15.48 -3.94
CA LYS A 37 -61.42 16.05 -3.78
C LYS A 37 -61.20 16.44 -2.32
N VAL A 38 -60.38 15.67 -1.62
CA VAL A 38 -59.98 15.97 -0.23
C VAL A 38 -58.74 16.86 -0.26
N ARG A 39 -58.70 17.89 0.60
CA ARG A 39 -57.52 18.73 0.79
C ARG A 39 -56.31 17.87 1.16
N GLU A 40 -55.23 18.02 0.40
CA GLU A 40 -53.98 17.29 0.68
C GLU A 40 -53.44 17.68 2.05
N SER A 41 -52.95 16.69 2.81
CA SER A 41 -52.28 17.00 4.06
C SER A 41 -50.91 17.60 3.79
N ARG A 42 -50.38 18.37 4.75
CA ARG A 42 -48.99 18.85 4.71
C ARG A 42 -48.00 17.69 4.53
N SER A 43 -48.30 16.51 5.06
CA SER A 43 -47.47 15.31 4.91
C SER A 43 -47.44 14.83 3.46
N ASP A 44 -48.59 14.76 2.80
CA ASP A 44 -48.71 14.33 1.40
C ASP A 44 -48.01 15.31 0.45
N ILE A 45 -48.17 16.61 0.69
CA ILE A 45 -47.48 17.67 -0.07
C ILE A 45 -45.96 17.54 0.11
N ARG A 46 -45.48 17.33 1.34
CA ARG A 46 -44.05 17.13 1.62
C ARG A 46 -43.51 15.87 0.95
N LYS A 47 -44.23 14.75 0.97
CA LYS A 47 -43.85 13.51 0.27
C LYS A 47 -43.73 13.73 -1.23
N LYS A 48 -44.73 14.35 -1.87
CA LYS A 48 -44.68 14.68 -3.31
C LYS A 48 -43.52 15.61 -3.64
N SER A 49 -43.27 16.63 -2.82
CA SER A 49 -42.14 17.54 -2.98
C SER A 49 -40.79 16.83 -2.82
N TRP A 50 -40.69 15.90 -1.87
CA TRP A 50 -39.51 15.07 -1.68
C TRP A 50 -39.28 14.16 -2.88
N GLU A 51 -40.29 13.40 -3.33
CA GLU A 51 -40.18 12.51 -4.50
C GLU A 51 -39.74 13.27 -5.75
N LYS A 52 -40.38 14.43 -6.02
CA LYS A 52 -40.07 15.30 -7.16
C LYS A 52 -38.64 15.84 -7.12
N ASN A 53 -38.09 16.10 -5.93
CA ASN A 53 -36.77 16.71 -5.75
C ASN A 53 -35.70 15.73 -5.24
N ARG A 54 -36.03 14.44 -5.10
CA ARG A 54 -35.20 13.44 -4.43
C ARG A 54 -33.84 13.34 -5.11
N LEU A 55 -33.82 13.15 -6.43
CA LEU A 55 -32.60 12.99 -7.20
C LEU A 55 -31.70 14.23 -7.09
N LYS A 56 -32.27 15.44 -7.23
CA LYS A 56 -31.52 16.70 -7.09
C LYS A 56 -30.95 16.88 -5.68
N ARG A 57 -31.75 16.60 -4.64
CA ARG A 57 -31.30 16.72 -3.24
C ARG A 57 -30.24 15.68 -2.90
N VAL A 58 -30.42 14.42 -3.29
CA VAL A 58 -29.44 13.35 -3.06
C VAL A 58 -28.15 13.63 -3.82
N GLY A 59 -28.23 14.07 -5.08
CA GLY A 59 -27.07 14.48 -5.87
C GLY A 59 -26.31 15.63 -5.22
N SER A 60 -27.00 16.71 -4.82
CA SER A 60 -26.37 17.84 -4.11
C SER A 60 -25.74 17.41 -2.78
N GLN A 61 -26.41 16.54 -2.02
CA GLN A 61 -25.87 16.03 -0.76
C GLN A 61 -24.60 15.19 -0.97
N ARG A 62 -24.59 14.34 -2.00
CA ARG A 62 -23.40 13.54 -2.38
C ARG A 62 -22.26 14.44 -2.82
N ASN A 63 -22.53 15.43 -3.65
CA ASN A 63 -21.53 16.38 -4.11
C ASN A 63 -20.91 17.15 -2.92
N LYS A 64 -21.74 17.70 -2.02
CA LYS A 64 -21.25 18.35 -0.79
C LYS A 64 -20.34 17.44 0.06
N ARG A 65 -20.69 16.16 0.19
CA ARG A 65 -19.85 15.19 0.92
C ARG A 65 -18.52 14.94 0.21
N ALA A 66 -18.54 14.79 -1.12
CA ALA A 66 -17.33 14.62 -1.92
C ALA A 66 -16.42 15.84 -1.82
N THR A 67 -16.96 17.05 -2.01
CA THR A 67 -16.21 18.31 -1.88
C THR A 67 -15.58 18.44 -0.49
N LYS A 68 -16.34 18.18 0.58
CA LYS A 68 -15.81 18.24 1.94
C LYS A 68 -14.67 17.24 2.15
N PHE A 69 -14.83 16.01 1.64
CA PHE A 69 -13.79 14.98 1.72
C PHE A 69 -12.51 15.38 0.98
N PHE A 70 -12.63 16.01 -0.19
CA PHE A 70 -11.47 16.54 -0.90
C PHE A 70 -10.78 17.67 -0.17
N GLN A 71 -11.55 18.61 0.40
CA GLN A 71 -11.02 19.70 1.22
C GLN A 71 -10.22 19.12 2.41
N GLU A 72 -10.81 18.15 3.13
CA GLU A 72 -10.14 17.48 4.26
C GLU A 72 -8.85 16.76 3.84
N ILE A 73 -8.80 16.17 2.64
CA ILE A 73 -7.58 15.56 2.10
C ILE A 73 -6.52 16.62 1.78
N GLN A 74 -6.91 17.73 1.15
CA GLN A 74 -6.00 18.83 0.86
C GLN A 74 -5.44 19.44 2.15
N ASP A 75 -6.29 19.67 3.15
CA ASP A 75 -5.86 20.20 4.46
C ASP A 75 -4.92 19.23 5.18
N ARG A 76 -5.14 17.92 5.02
CA ARG A 76 -4.24 16.87 5.54
C ARG A 76 -2.96 16.69 4.73
N SER A 77 -2.82 17.30 3.55
CA SER A 77 -1.56 17.24 2.79
C SER A 77 -0.41 17.91 3.56
N HIS A 78 -0.71 18.88 4.43
CA HIS A 78 0.26 19.49 5.33
C HIS A 78 0.77 18.54 6.44
N GLN A 79 0.10 17.40 6.64
CA GLN A 79 0.53 16.33 7.55
C GLN A 79 1.43 15.31 6.85
N LEU A 80 1.68 15.46 5.55
CA LEU A 80 2.64 14.62 4.86
C LEU A 80 4.06 14.87 5.40
N PRO A 81 4.90 13.82 5.48
CA PRO A 81 6.30 13.96 5.87
C PRO A 81 7.02 15.07 5.10
N ALA A 82 7.97 15.74 5.75
CA ALA A 82 8.64 16.92 5.19
C ALA A 82 9.29 16.65 3.81
N ASP A 83 9.81 15.44 3.60
CA ASP A 83 10.41 15.00 2.34
C ASP A 83 9.39 14.79 1.20
N TRP A 84 8.09 14.71 1.51
CA TRP A 84 6.98 14.62 0.54
C TRP A 84 6.39 16.00 0.22
N GLN A 85 6.72 17.02 1.00
CA GLN A 85 6.31 18.41 0.73
C GLN A 85 7.29 19.14 -0.20
N GLN A 86 8.45 18.54 -0.48
CA GLN A 86 9.40 19.04 -1.45
C GLN A 86 8.98 18.69 -2.89
N GLU A 87 9.24 19.60 -3.82
CA GLU A 87 9.12 19.29 -5.25
C GLU A 87 10.23 18.33 -5.69
N PRO A 88 9.95 17.38 -6.60
CA PRO A 88 8.75 17.24 -7.43
C PRO A 88 7.64 16.36 -6.82
N LYS A 89 7.86 15.81 -5.62
CA LYS A 89 6.96 14.81 -5.01
C LYS A 89 5.60 15.40 -4.65
N LYS A 90 5.57 16.63 -4.15
CA LYS A 90 4.33 17.35 -3.83
C LYS A 90 3.44 17.54 -5.05
N SER A 91 4.00 17.99 -6.18
CA SER A 91 3.27 18.11 -7.45
C SER A 91 2.67 16.77 -7.91
N ALA A 92 3.46 15.69 -7.87
CA ALA A 92 2.97 14.36 -8.25
C ALA A 92 1.77 13.89 -7.39
N ILE A 93 1.80 14.18 -6.09
CA ILE A 93 0.70 13.87 -5.16
C ILE A 93 -0.55 14.68 -5.50
N LEU A 94 -0.41 15.99 -5.70
CA LEU A 94 -1.53 16.87 -6.05
C LEU A 94 -2.16 16.49 -7.40
N GLU A 95 -1.34 16.11 -8.38
CA GLU A 95 -1.83 15.65 -9.68
C GLU A 95 -2.61 14.34 -9.56
N SER A 96 -2.16 13.41 -8.71
CA SER A 96 -2.89 12.17 -8.42
C SER A 96 -4.28 12.43 -7.82
N PHE A 97 -4.44 13.48 -7.01
CA PHE A 97 -5.73 13.86 -6.45
C PHE A 97 -6.70 14.44 -7.49
N LYS A 98 -6.20 15.11 -8.54
CA LYS A 98 -7.06 15.59 -9.64
C LYS A 98 -7.73 14.44 -10.37
N VAL A 99 -6.98 13.35 -10.62
CA VAL A 99 -7.53 12.13 -11.25
C VAL A 99 -8.63 11.52 -10.39
N ILE A 100 -8.44 11.50 -9.06
CA ILE A 100 -9.44 11.01 -8.11
C ILE A 100 -10.71 11.89 -8.15
N ARG A 101 -10.58 13.20 -8.31
CA ARG A 101 -11.71 14.14 -8.43
C ARG A 101 -12.56 13.85 -9.66
N VAL A 102 -11.93 13.78 -10.83
CA VAL A 102 -12.62 13.47 -12.10
C VAL A 102 -13.32 12.12 -12.01
N TYR A 103 -12.65 11.13 -11.41
CA TYR A 103 -13.23 9.83 -11.17
C TYR A 103 -14.48 9.89 -10.27
N MET A 104 -14.42 10.60 -9.13
CA MET A 104 -15.58 10.74 -8.25
C MET A 104 -16.76 11.46 -8.92
N GLU A 105 -16.49 12.51 -9.70
CA GLU A 105 -17.50 13.25 -10.46
C GLU A 105 -18.20 12.34 -11.46
N ARG A 106 -17.44 11.54 -12.23
CA ARG A 106 -18.02 10.53 -13.13
C ARG A 106 -18.92 9.56 -12.38
N MET A 107 -18.46 9.03 -11.23
CA MET A 107 -19.24 8.08 -10.43
C MET A 107 -20.53 8.66 -9.82
N LEU A 108 -20.74 9.99 -9.83
CA LEU A 108 -22.01 10.60 -9.42
C LEU A 108 -23.09 10.52 -10.51
N GLU A 109 -22.69 10.44 -11.77
CA GLU A 109 -23.57 10.38 -12.95
C GLU A 109 -23.87 8.93 -13.37
N GLU A 110 -23.06 7.98 -12.91
CA GLU A 110 -23.22 6.55 -13.19
C GLU A 110 -24.46 5.91 -12.54
N ASP A 111 -24.89 4.79 -13.13
CA ASP A 111 -26.03 4.03 -12.63
C ASP A 111 -25.70 3.29 -11.30
N PRO A 112 -26.72 3.01 -10.45
CA PRO A 112 -26.51 2.37 -9.16
C PRO A 112 -25.82 1.00 -9.20
N ILE A 113 -25.98 0.23 -10.27
CA ILE A 113 -25.38 -1.11 -10.43
C ILE A 113 -23.89 -0.94 -10.69
N THR A 114 -23.50 -0.03 -11.58
CA THR A 114 -22.11 0.29 -11.87
C THR A 114 -21.40 0.82 -10.61
N VAL A 115 -22.04 1.73 -9.88
CA VAL A 115 -21.50 2.22 -8.59
C VAL A 115 -21.29 1.09 -7.57
N SER A 116 -22.19 0.11 -7.51
CA SER A 116 -22.08 -1.03 -6.59
C SER A 116 -20.93 -1.99 -6.96
N LYS A 117 -20.78 -2.32 -8.24
CA LYS A 117 -19.66 -3.13 -8.75
C LYS A 117 -18.33 -2.46 -8.45
N GLU A 118 -18.28 -1.14 -8.68
CA GLU A 118 -17.07 -0.37 -8.49
C GLU A 118 -16.67 -0.25 -7.02
N ARG A 119 -17.65 -0.08 -6.12
CA ARG A 119 -17.41 -0.16 -4.67
C ARG A 119 -16.79 -1.50 -4.28
N THR A 120 -17.30 -2.59 -4.82
CA THR A 120 -16.77 -3.94 -4.57
C THR A 120 -15.34 -4.08 -5.09
N ARG A 121 -15.04 -3.53 -6.27
CA ARG A 121 -13.68 -3.51 -6.85
C ARG A 121 -12.71 -2.77 -5.95
N ILE A 122 -13.08 -1.57 -5.47
CA ILE A 122 -12.27 -0.76 -4.56
C ILE A 122 -12.01 -1.50 -3.25
N GLU A 123 -13.02 -2.17 -2.68
CA GLU A 123 -12.88 -2.93 -1.43
C GLU A 123 -11.88 -4.09 -1.58
N LYS A 124 -11.98 -4.86 -2.68
CA LYS A 124 -11.03 -5.93 -3.01
C LYS A 124 -9.61 -5.40 -3.15
N TYR A 125 -9.45 -4.27 -3.85
CA TYR A 125 -8.13 -3.66 -4.04
C TYR A 125 -7.53 -3.15 -2.72
N ARG A 126 -8.37 -2.56 -1.85
CA ARG A 126 -7.94 -2.15 -0.48
C ARG A 126 -7.49 -3.35 0.36
N MET A 127 -8.21 -4.47 0.30
CA MET A 127 -7.78 -5.70 0.96
C MET A 127 -6.43 -6.19 0.41
N TYR A 128 -6.26 -6.25 -0.91
CA TYR A 128 -5.00 -6.65 -1.54
C TYR A 128 -3.83 -5.76 -1.11
N LEU A 129 -4.01 -4.44 -1.09
CA LEU A 129 -2.97 -3.50 -0.67
C LEU A 129 -2.56 -3.69 0.80
N ARG A 130 -3.53 -3.98 1.69
CA ARG A 130 -3.26 -4.17 3.14
C ARG A 130 -2.61 -5.51 3.46
N THR A 131 -2.84 -6.52 2.63
CA THR A 131 -2.39 -7.89 2.86
C THR A 131 -1.24 -8.22 1.92
N THR A 132 -1.55 -8.82 0.76
CA THR A 132 -0.59 -9.37 -0.19
C THR A 132 0.46 -8.36 -0.67
N TYR A 133 0.08 -7.11 -0.96
CA TYR A 133 1.05 -6.13 -1.43
C TYR A 133 2.03 -5.73 -0.32
N LYS A 134 1.51 -5.46 0.89
CA LYS A 134 2.35 -5.13 2.05
C LYS A 134 3.33 -6.26 2.34
N ASP A 135 2.88 -7.51 2.31
CA ASP A 135 3.74 -8.67 2.55
C ASP A 135 4.83 -8.82 1.50
N LYS A 136 4.50 -8.57 0.22
CA LYS A 136 5.49 -8.55 -0.88
C LYS A 136 6.54 -7.47 -0.69
N VAL A 137 6.12 -6.24 -0.34
CA VAL A 137 7.06 -5.13 -0.09
C VAL A 137 7.96 -5.45 1.11
N CYS A 138 7.41 -5.95 2.21
CA CYS A 138 8.20 -6.35 3.37
C CYS A 138 9.18 -7.48 3.05
N THR A 139 8.79 -8.42 2.20
CA THR A 139 9.66 -9.53 1.79
C THR A 139 10.81 -9.03 0.91
N TRP A 140 10.50 -8.17 -0.06
CA TRP A 140 11.51 -7.53 -0.90
C TRP A 140 12.47 -6.67 -0.07
N GLU A 141 11.97 -5.88 0.87
CA GLU A 141 12.78 -5.06 1.77
C GLU A 141 13.74 -5.91 2.62
N ARG A 142 13.28 -7.06 3.15
CA ARG A 142 14.15 -8.01 3.84
C ARG A 142 15.24 -8.58 2.94
N GLN A 143 14.91 -8.92 1.68
CA GLN A 143 15.91 -9.41 0.72
C GLN A 143 16.97 -8.35 0.42
N CYS A 144 16.56 -7.10 0.21
CA CYS A 144 17.49 -6.00 0.03
C CYS A 144 18.36 -5.78 1.26
N GLN A 145 17.80 -5.88 2.46
CA GLN A 145 18.56 -5.73 3.69
C GLN A 145 19.57 -6.88 3.87
N ALA A 146 19.17 -8.13 3.66
CA ALA A 146 20.07 -9.28 3.71
C ALA A 146 21.24 -9.14 2.71
N ALA A 147 20.97 -8.70 1.48
CA ALA A 147 22.02 -8.45 0.48
C ALA A 147 22.97 -7.30 0.88
N ARG A 148 22.48 -6.30 1.63
CA ARG A 148 23.35 -5.26 2.21
C ARG A 148 24.19 -5.80 3.35
N ASP A 149 23.58 -6.56 4.26
CA ASP A 149 24.24 -7.14 5.44
C ASP A 149 25.30 -8.19 5.04
N GLU A 150 25.14 -8.86 3.89
CA GLU A 150 26.15 -9.73 3.30
C GLU A 150 27.36 -8.95 2.75
N LYS A 151 27.10 -7.80 2.10
CA LYS A 151 28.16 -6.98 1.47
C LYS A 151 28.87 -6.04 2.44
N LEU A 152 28.19 -5.59 3.49
CA LEU A 152 28.70 -4.67 4.49
C LEU A 152 30.00 -5.14 5.18
N PRO A 153 30.13 -6.41 5.61
CA PRO A 153 31.35 -6.94 6.19
C PRO A 153 32.55 -6.89 5.25
N ALA A 154 32.35 -7.21 3.97
CA ALA A 154 33.42 -7.14 2.96
C ALA A 154 33.90 -5.70 2.76
N ILE A 155 32.96 -4.75 2.69
CA ILE A 155 33.28 -3.31 2.58
C ILE A 155 33.97 -2.81 3.86
N LYS A 156 33.50 -3.20 5.04
CA LYS A 156 34.15 -2.86 6.32
C LYS A 156 35.57 -3.42 6.40
N THR A 157 35.76 -4.68 6.03
CA THR A 157 37.10 -5.31 5.99
C THR A 157 38.03 -4.60 5.01
N MET A 158 37.51 -4.15 3.86
CA MET A 158 38.29 -3.32 2.93
C MET A 158 38.65 -1.97 3.56
N LEU A 159 37.69 -1.28 4.18
CA LEU A 159 37.91 -0.02 4.88
C LEU A 159 38.91 -0.15 6.05
N ASP A 160 38.88 -1.24 6.80
CA ASP A 160 39.83 -1.49 7.90
C ASP A 160 41.26 -1.66 7.37
N LYS A 161 41.44 -2.31 6.21
CA LYS A 161 42.76 -2.36 5.53
C LYS A 161 43.24 -0.97 5.10
N PHE A 162 42.33 -0.06 4.78
CA PHE A 162 42.66 1.34 4.50
C PHE A 162 42.85 2.18 5.78
N ALA A 163 42.28 1.77 6.91
CA ALA A 163 42.45 2.45 8.19
C ALA A 163 43.90 2.37 8.70
N GLU A 164 44.67 1.36 8.28
CA GLU A 164 46.13 1.29 8.52
C GLU A 164 46.90 2.45 7.86
N TYR A 165 46.30 3.13 6.88
CA TYR A 165 46.85 4.31 6.22
C TYR A 165 46.22 5.62 6.74
N LYS A 166 45.50 5.60 7.86
CA LYS A 166 44.88 6.80 8.46
C LYS A 166 45.86 7.91 8.78
N GLU A 167 47.13 7.57 9.02
CA GLU A 167 48.17 8.53 9.38
C GLU A 167 48.82 9.22 8.17
N CYS A 168 48.58 8.73 6.94
CA CYS A 168 49.04 9.39 5.71
C CYS A 168 48.30 10.72 5.56
N LYS A 169 49.05 11.83 5.53
CA LYS A 169 48.51 13.19 5.40
C LYS A 169 48.38 13.61 3.93
N THR A 170 49.10 12.95 3.03
CA THR A 170 49.12 13.25 1.59
C THR A 170 48.95 11.98 0.74
N LEU A 171 48.54 12.15 -0.52
CA LEU A 171 48.32 11.04 -1.46
C LEU A 171 49.65 10.33 -1.82
N GLU A 172 50.73 11.07 -1.89
CA GLU A 172 52.08 10.56 -2.17
C GLU A 172 52.60 9.67 -1.03
N GLU A 173 52.40 10.07 0.23
CA GLU A 173 52.71 9.23 1.41
C GLU A 173 51.93 7.91 1.39
N PHE A 174 50.66 7.94 0.96
CA PHE A 174 49.85 6.73 0.81
C PHE A 174 50.40 5.81 -0.29
N LYS A 175 50.74 6.35 -1.46
CA LYS A 175 51.29 5.57 -2.59
C LYS A 175 52.61 4.90 -2.23
N GLU A 176 53.50 5.62 -1.54
CA GLU A 176 54.78 5.07 -1.09
C GLU A 176 54.59 3.93 -0.09
N ALA A 177 53.76 4.13 0.93
CA ALA A 177 53.46 3.10 1.94
C ALA A 177 52.75 1.88 1.33
N TYR A 178 51.86 2.09 0.35
CA TYR A 178 51.17 1.01 -0.36
C TYR A 178 52.13 0.18 -1.23
N ASN A 179 52.99 0.85 -2.01
CA ASN A 179 53.95 0.18 -2.90
C ASN A 179 55.04 -0.57 -2.13
N ALA A 180 55.54 -0.01 -1.02
CA ALA A 180 56.53 -0.67 -0.18
C ALA A 180 56.02 -2.02 0.37
N ARG A 181 54.78 -2.05 0.87
CA ARG A 181 54.14 -3.29 1.34
C ARG A 181 53.85 -4.30 0.23
N PHE A 182 53.59 -3.83 -0.98
CA PHE A 182 53.42 -4.71 -2.13
C PHE A 182 54.74 -5.44 -2.45
N ALA A 183 55.85 -4.71 -2.43
CA ALA A 183 57.19 -5.28 -2.61
C ALA A 183 57.59 -6.24 -1.47
N GLU A 184 57.21 -5.96 -0.22
CA GLU A 184 57.41 -6.89 0.90
C GLU A 184 56.63 -8.19 0.73
N LYS A 185 55.38 -8.10 0.23
CA LYS A 185 54.56 -9.28 -0.06
C LYS A 185 55.09 -10.11 -1.22
N GLU A 186 55.62 -9.49 -2.27
CA GLU A 186 56.27 -10.21 -3.37
C GLU A 186 57.50 -10.97 -2.87
N LYS A 187 58.40 -10.31 -2.12
CA LYS A 187 59.57 -10.97 -1.53
C LYS A 187 59.18 -12.14 -0.62
N ALA A 188 58.13 -11.99 0.19
CA ALA A 188 57.63 -13.07 1.05
C ALA A 188 57.03 -14.24 0.25
N TYR A 189 56.50 -13.99 -0.95
CA TYR A 189 56.01 -15.02 -1.86
C TYR A 189 57.16 -15.75 -2.55
N GLU A 190 58.17 -15.01 -3.03
CA GLU A 190 59.38 -15.55 -3.64
C GLU A 190 60.12 -16.46 -2.66
N MET A 191 60.39 -16.00 -1.42
CA MET A 191 61.02 -16.84 -0.40
C MET A 191 60.21 -18.10 -0.06
N LYS A 192 58.87 -18.05 -0.13
CA LYS A 192 58.01 -19.22 0.07
C LYS A 192 58.04 -20.18 -1.12
N ALA A 193 58.23 -19.67 -2.34
CA ALA A 193 58.39 -20.48 -3.53
C ALA A 193 59.76 -21.18 -3.52
N GLU A 194 60.81 -20.43 -3.22
CA GLU A 194 62.18 -20.96 -3.06
C GLU A 194 62.25 -22.02 -1.95
N ALA A 195 61.64 -21.77 -0.78
CA ALA A 195 61.61 -22.75 0.30
C ALA A 195 60.86 -24.05 -0.07
N LYS A 196 59.84 -23.97 -0.92
CA LYS A 196 59.14 -25.16 -1.44
C LYS A 196 59.98 -25.90 -2.47
N GLU A 197 60.70 -25.18 -3.31
CA GLU A 197 61.60 -25.76 -4.30
C GLU A 197 62.79 -26.45 -3.62
N ASP A 198 63.39 -25.82 -2.62
CA ASP A 198 64.45 -26.41 -1.77
C ASP A 198 63.98 -27.67 -1.06
N GLN A 199 62.75 -27.69 -0.54
CA GLN A 199 62.16 -28.88 0.07
C GLN A 199 61.98 -29.99 -0.98
N HIS A 200 61.47 -29.67 -2.16
CA HIS A 200 61.29 -30.62 -3.25
C HIS A 200 62.62 -31.15 -3.82
N VAL A 201 63.68 -30.36 -3.79
CA VAL A 201 65.05 -30.79 -4.15
C VAL A 201 65.61 -31.74 -3.09
N LYS A 202 65.45 -31.43 -1.80
CA LYS A 202 65.87 -32.32 -0.70
C LYS A 202 65.12 -33.65 -0.71
N ASP A 203 63.81 -33.63 -0.97
CA ASP A 203 63.00 -34.85 -1.07
C ASP A 203 63.43 -35.73 -2.25
N ARG A 204 63.78 -35.13 -3.40
CA ARG A 204 64.36 -35.86 -4.55
C ARG A 204 65.73 -36.45 -4.25
N GLN A 205 66.63 -35.68 -3.63
CA GLN A 205 67.95 -36.19 -3.23
C GLN A 205 67.84 -37.33 -2.20
N PHE A 206 66.89 -37.24 -1.28
CA PHE A 206 66.62 -38.31 -0.33
C PHE A 206 66.16 -39.59 -1.06
N HIS A 207 65.29 -39.45 -2.07
CA HIS A 207 64.88 -40.59 -2.91
C HIS A 207 66.01 -41.15 -3.78
N GLU A 208 66.94 -40.34 -4.28
CA GLU A 208 68.09 -40.85 -5.04
C GLU A 208 69.14 -41.56 -4.15
N VAL A 209 69.35 -41.08 -2.92
CA VAL A 209 70.35 -41.63 -2.00
C VAL A 209 69.86 -42.89 -1.28
N PHE A 210 68.55 -43.01 -1.02
CA PHE A 210 67.96 -44.11 -0.26
C PHE A 210 66.95 -44.97 -1.05
N GLY A 211 66.68 -44.64 -2.32
CA GLY A 211 65.67 -45.31 -3.16
C GLY A 211 66.22 -46.37 -4.11
N LEU A 212 67.26 -47.11 -3.72
CA LEU A 212 67.55 -48.43 -4.28
C LEU A 212 67.37 -49.42 -3.14
N ASP A 213 66.23 -50.12 -3.15
CA ASP A 213 66.05 -51.52 -2.74
C ASP A 213 64.56 -51.78 -2.56
N SER A 214 63.84 -51.98 -3.66
CA SER A 214 62.63 -52.82 -3.63
C SER A 214 62.24 -53.28 -5.04
N ASP A 215 63.18 -53.88 -5.76
CA ASP A 215 62.81 -54.96 -6.68
C ASP A 215 62.89 -56.26 -5.86
N SER A 216 61.75 -56.89 -5.65
CA SER A 216 61.67 -58.26 -5.17
C SER A 216 60.66 -58.99 -6.04
N GLU A 217 61.18 -59.96 -6.79
CA GLU A 217 60.47 -61.01 -7.52
C GLU A 217 59.50 -61.82 -6.64
#